data_AF-B5D082-F1
#
_entry.id   AF-B5D082-F1
#
_cell.length_a   1.000
_cell.length_b   1.000
_cell.length_c   1.000
_cell.angle_alpha   90.00
_cell.angle_beta   90.00
_cell.angle_gamma   90.00
#
_symmetry.space_group_name_H-M   'P 1'
#
loop_
_entity.id
_entity.type
_entity.pdbx_description
1 polymer ?
#
loop_
_entity_poly.entity_id
_entity_poly.type
_entity_poly.pdbx_seq_one_letter_code
_entity_poly.pdbx_strand_id
1 'polypeptide(L)'
;MGQFSWFTQDTNHRIVNGENYKVVMTDDKGHKYVEQCYEGYGEFGGKDYYELLAEMNGLGSDRAKGIELAFENSPNGRNPNIKHPSITENGEYFGGKAPESDPDQGFPDIDEDEEWEDEE
;
A
#
# COMPACT_ATOMS: atom_id res chain seq x y z
N MET A 1 14.83 5.87 5.57
CA MET A 1 13.52 6.43 5.15
C MET A 1 12.48 5.37 5.49
N GLY A 2 11.26 5.75 5.89
CA GLY A 2 10.20 4.78 6.21
C GLY A 2 9.64 4.12 4.95
N GLN A 3 8.96 2.99 5.11
CA GLN A 3 8.28 2.25 4.04
C GLN A 3 6.77 2.24 4.27
N PHE A 4 6.00 2.04 3.22
CA PHE A 4 4.58 1.72 3.30
C PHE A 4 4.36 0.29 2.89
N SER A 5 3.58 -0.44 3.67
CA SER A 5 3.10 -1.76 3.28
C SER A 5 1.72 -1.99 3.88
N TRP A 6 1.01 -2.94 3.28
CA TRP A 6 -0.36 -3.30 3.60
C TRP A 6 -0.55 -4.82 3.51
N PHE A 7 -1.69 -5.27 4.03
CA PHE A 7 -2.25 -6.56 3.69
C PHE A 7 -3.21 -6.43 2.51
N THR A 8 -3.18 -7.41 1.61
CA THR A 8 -4.20 -7.53 0.56
C THR A 8 -5.57 -7.77 1.19
N GLN A 9 -6.61 -7.15 0.63
CA GLN A 9 -7.94 -7.17 1.24
C GLN A 9 -8.72 -8.47 0.97
N ASP A 10 -8.34 -9.21 -0.07
CA ASP A 10 -8.97 -10.46 -0.50
C ASP A 10 -8.34 -11.69 0.12
N THR A 11 -7.00 -11.72 0.26
CA THR A 11 -6.27 -12.90 0.75
C THR A 11 -5.59 -12.68 2.10
N ASN A 12 -5.55 -11.45 2.60
CA ASN A 12 -4.79 -11.08 3.80
C ASN A 12 -3.29 -11.44 3.70
N HIS A 13 -2.75 -11.39 2.49
CA HIS A 13 -1.33 -11.54 2.20
C HIS A 13 -0.59 -10.28 2.64
N ARG A 14 0.46 -10.43 3.44
CA ARG A 14 1.34 -9.34 3.86
C ARG A 14 2.28 -8.99 2.72
N ILE A 15 2.28 -7.74 2.27
CA ILE A 15 3.11 -7.33 1.14
C ILE A 15 4.53 -7.02 1.64
N VAL A 16 5.50 -7.86 1.33
CA VAL A 16 6.90 -7.66 1.74
C VAL A 16 7.68 -6.97 0.61
N ASN A 17 8.56 -6.03 0.96
CA ASN A 17 9.39 -5.32 -0.01
C ASN A 17 10.32 -6.32 -0.73
N GLY A 18 10.33 -6.27 -2.06
CA GLY A 18 11.18 -7.10 -2.90
C GLY A 18 10.69 -8.55 -3.03
N GLU A 19 9.56 -8.88 -2.41
CA GLU A 19 8.87 -10.14 -2.65
C GLU A 19 8.34 -10.15 -4.09
N ASN A 20 8.70 -11.18 -4.86
CA ASN A 20 8.16 -11.39 -6.20
C ASN A 20 6.72 -11.94 -6.12
N TYR A 21 5.78 -11.06 -5.76
CA TYR A 21 4.38 -11.37 -5.56
C TYR A 21 3.48 -10.34 -6.24
N LYS A 22 2.46 -10.84 -6.95
CA LYS A 22 1.59 -9.99 -7.75
C LYS A 22 0.49 -9.38 -6.89
N VAL A 23 0.46 -8.05 -6.83
CA VAL A 23 -0.56 -7.25 -6.17
C VAL A 23 -1.15 -6.23 -7.13
N VAL A 24 -2.43 -5.92 -6.96
CA VAL A 24 -3.21 -5.06 -7.84
C VAL A 24 -3.85 -3.96 -7.02
N MET A 25 -3.45 -2.72 -7.30
CA MET A 25 -4.13 -1.54 -6.80
C MET A 25 -5.30 -1.18 -7.72
N THR A 26 -6.49 -0.97 -7.18
CA THR A 26 -7.71 -0.68 -7.96
C THR A 26 -8.43 0.56 -7.45
N ASP A 27 -8.83 1.46 -8.35
CA ASP A 27 -9.56 2.69 -8.04
C ASP A 27 -11.09 2.53 -8.06
N ASP A 28 -11.83 3.60 -7.74
CA ASP A 28 -13.30 3.60 -7.73
C ASP A 28 -13.97 3.58 -9.10
N LYS A 29 -13.18 3.63 -10.18
CA LYS A 29 -13.61 3.56 -11.58
C LYS A 29 -13.25 2.23 -12.23
N GLY A 30 -12.54 1.35 -11.51
CA GLY A 30 -12.10 0.05 -11.99
C GLY A 30 -10.79 0.07 -12.77
N HIS A 31 -10.02 1.17 -12.73
CA HIS A 31 -8.65 1.16 -13.22
C HIS A 31 -7.78 0.31 -12.30
N LYS A 32 -6.90 -0.48 -12.91
CA LYS A 32 -6.03 -1.43 -12.21
C LYS A 32 -4.58 -1.12 -12.49
N TYR A 33 -3.78 -1.12 -11.43
CA TYR A 33 -2.34 -0.91 -11.46
C TYR A 33 -1.68 -2.14 -10.86
N VAL A 34 -1.00 -2.92 -11.71
CA VAL A 34 -0.44 -4.23 -11.36
C VAL A 34 1.02 -4.05 -11.00
N GLU A 35 1.41 -4.56 -9.83
CA GLU A 35 2.79 -4.62 -9.37
C GLU A 35 3.17 -6.08 -9.11
N GLN A 36 4.38 -6.47 -9.52
CA GLN A 36 4.88 -7.84 -9.41
C GLN A 36 5.98 -7.97 -8.35
N CYS A 37 6.68 -6.88 -8.04
CA CYS A 37 7.79 -6.85 -7.10
C CYS A 37 7.76 -5.49 -6.38
N TYR A 38 6.87 -5.37 -5.40
CA TYR A 38 6.61 -4.10 -4.71
C TYR A 38 7.83 -3.64 -3.90
N GLU A 39 8.22 -2.37 -4.07
CA GLU A 39 9.47 -1.82 -3.50
C GLU A 39 9.29 -1.05 -2.17
N GLY A 40 8.08 -1.03 -1.60
CA GLY A 40 7.83 -0.39 -0.29
C GLY A 40 7.48 1.10 -0.34
N TYR A 41 7.40 1.74 -1.51
CA TYR A 41 7.22 3.20 -1.62
C TYR A 41 5.77 3.68 -1.79
N GLY A 42 4.82 2.75 -1.85
CA GLY A 42 3.42 3.01 -2.13
C GLY A 42 3.09 3.09 -3.62
N GLU A 43 4.01 2.69 -4.50
CA GLU A 43 3.80 2.70 -5.95
C GLU A 43 3.42 1.30 -6.44
N PHE A 44 2.35 1.22 -7.24
CA PHE A 44 1.92 -0.02 -7.89
C PHE A 44 1.78 0.25 -9.38
N GLY A 45 2.51 -0.48 -10.23
CA GLY A 45 2.40 -0.32 -11.69
C GLY A 45 2.60 1.13 -12.17
N GLY A 46 3.47 1.90 -11.50
CA GLY A 46 3.76 3.30 -11.79
C GLY A 46 2.78 4.33 -11.21
N LYS A 47 1.82 3.92 -10.37
CA LYS A 47 0.88 4.83 -9.70
C LYS A 47 1.06 4.80 -8.18
N ASP A 48 1.27 5.96 -7.58
CA ASP A 48 1.35 6.12 -6.12
C ASP A 48 -0.04 6.02 -5.47
N TYR A 49 -0.13 5.26 -4.40
CA TYR A 49 -1.35 4.99 -3.64
C TYR A 49 -1.99 6.27 -3.08
N TYR A 50 -1.20 7.15 -2.48
CA TYR A 50 -1.72 8.38 -1.88
C TYR A 50 -2.04 9.43 -2.93
N GLU A 51 -1.27 9.48 -4.02
CA GLU A 51 -1.64 10.28 -5.18
C GLU A 51 -3.01 9.85 -5.75
N LEU A 52 -3.21 8.55 -5.97
CA LEU A 52 -4.48 8.02 -6.44
C LEU A 52 -5.61 8.28 -5.44
N LEU A 53 -5.36 8.14 -4.14
CA LEU A 53 -6.32 8.49 -3.10
C LEU A 53 -6.74 9.96 -3.20
N ALA A 54 -5.80 10.89 -3.40
CA ALA A 54 -6.11 12.30 -3.59
C ALA A 54 -6.99 12.53 -4.84
N GLU A 55 -6.70 11.85 -5.95
CA GLU A 55 -7.50 11.92 -7.18
C GLU A 55 -8.92 11.40 -6.99
N MET A 56 -9.07 10.24 -6.34
CA MET A 56 -10.35 9.61 -6.04
C MET A 56 -11.25 10.49 -5.16
N ASN A 57 -10.65 11.37 -4.35
CA ASN A 57 -11.34 12.30 -3.47
C ASN A 57 -11.34 13.75 -4.00
N GLY A 58 -10.99 13.97 -5.27
CA GLY A 58 -11.13 15.27 -5.94
C GLY A 58 -10.09 16.33 -5.58
N LEU A 59 -8.96 15.94 -4.98
CA LEU A 59 -7.87 16.84 -4.58
C LEU A 59 -6.78 17.00 -5.66
N GLY A 60 -6.89 16.25 -6.77
CA GLY A 60 -5.90 16.18 -7.84
C GLY A 60 -4.76 15.19 -7.56
N SER A 61 -3.75 15.19 -8.43
CA SER A 61 -2.56 14.33 -8.35
C SER A 61 -1.56 14.92 -7.36
N ASP A 62 -1.80 14.72 -6.06
CA ASP A 62 -0.98 15.29 -4.98
C ASP A 62 -0.84 14.30 -3.82
N ARG A 63 0.32 13.64 -3.77
CA ARG A 63 0.67 12.66 -2.73
C ARG A 63 0.54 13.22 -1.32
N ALA A 64 0.99 14.46 -1.09
CA ALA A 64 1.02 15.04 0.25
C ALA A 64 -0.40 15.23 0.79
N LYS A 65 -1.31 15.73 -0.06
CA LYS A 65 -2.74 15.83 0.28
C LYS A 65 -3.39 14.47 0.50
N GLY A 66 -3.01 13.47 -0.29
CA GLY A 66 -3.49 12.11 -0.10
C GLY A 66 -3.11 11.53 1.26
N ILE A 67 -1.85 11.74 1.68
CA ILE A 67 -1.38 11.34 3.01
C ILE A 67 -2.14 12.12 4.08
N GLU A 68 -2.23 13.45 3.97
CA GLU A 68 -2.95 14.28 4.95
C GLU A 68 -4.40 13.79 5.12
N LEU A 69 -5.10 13.55 4.01
CA LEU A 69 -6.48 13.09 4.01
C LEU A 69 -6.64 11.68 4.60
N ALA A 70 -5.74 10.75 4.27
CA ALA A 70 -5.76 9.38 4.80
C ALA A 70 -5.58 9.33 6.33
N PHE A 71 -4.77 10.23 6.87
CA PHE A 71 -4.45 10.30 8.30
C PHE A 71 -5.30 11.31 9.08
N GLU A 72 -6.14 12.10 8.41
CA GLU A 72 -7.03 13.06 9.05
C GLU A 72 -7.97 12.37 10.04
N ASN A 73 -7.80 12.67 11.33
CA ASN A 73 -8.53 12.03 12.44
C ASN A 73 -8.45 10.49 12.43
N SER A 74 -7.44 9.93 11.76
CA SER A 74 -7.24 8.50 11.55
C SER A 74 -5.74 8.18 11.64
N PRO A 75 -5.17 8.04 12.86
CA PRO A 75 -3.72 7.89 13.03
C PRO A 75 -3.13 6.62 12.40
N ASN A 76 -3.97 5.66 11.99
CA ASN A 76 -3.58 4.45 11.27
C ASN A 76 -3.67 4.58 9.74
N GLY A 77 -4.04 5.76 9.22
CA GLY A 77 -4.15 6.01 7.78
C GLY A 77 -5.39 5.41 7.12
N ARG A 78 -6.43 5.07 7.92
CA ARG A 78 -7.65 4.37 7.46
C ARG A 78 -8.89 5.24 7.64
N ASN A 79 -8.84 6.51 7.22
CA ASN A 79 -9.95 7.45 7.36
C ASN A 79 -11.23 6.90 6.70
N PRO A 80 -12.29 6.56 7.45
CA PRO A 80 -13.46 5.89 6.89
C PRO A 80 -14.39 6.82 6.10
N ASN A 81 -14.13 8.13 6.11
CA ASN A 81 -15.00 9.14 5.48
C ASN A 81 -14.59 9.45 4.02
N ILE A 82 -13.54 8.82 3.52
CA ILE A 82 -12.98 9.05 2.19
C ILE A 82 -12.87 7.73 1.43
N LYS A 83 -12.63 7.82 0.13
CA LYS A 83 -12.37 6.63 -0.69
C LYS A 83 -10.88 6.28 -0.66
N HIS A 84 -10.57 5.04 -0.34
CA HIS A 84 -9.23 4.49 -0.50
C HIS A 84 -9.14 3.61 -1.76
N PRO A 85 -8.00 3.60 -2.46
CA PRO A 85 -7.69 2.53 -3.41
C PRO A 85 -7.74 1.17 -2.72
N SER A 86 -8.11 0.13 -3.45
CA SER A 86 -8.05 -1.24 -2.93
C SER A 86 -6.77 -1.93 -3.35
N ILE A 87 -6.19 -2.72 -2.46
CA ILE A 87 -5.01 -3.55 -2.74
C ILE A 87 -5.42 -5.01 -2.60
N THR A 88 -5.39 -5.75 -3.71
CA THR A 88 -5.87 -7.13 -3.80
C THR A 88 -5.02 -7.94 -4.75
N GLU A 89 -5.13 -9.27 -4.75
CA GLU A 89 -4.48 -10.11 -5.75
C GLU A 89 -5.32 -10.28 -7.01
N ASN A 90 -6.64 -10.19 -6.87
CA ASN A 90 -7.62 -10.38 -7.95
C ASN A 90 -8.00 -9.07 -8.68
N GLY A 91 -7.64 -7.91 -8.13
CA GLY A 91 -7.98 -6.59 -8.65
C GLY A 91 -9.44 -6.19 -8.45
N GLU A 92 -10.08 -6.68 -7.39
CA GLU A 92 -11.41 -6.24 -6.96
C GLU A 92 -11.31 -4.93 -6.18
N TYR A 93 -12.28 -4.03 -6.40
CA TYR A 93 -12.40 -2.79 -5.64
C TYR A 93 -13.32 -2.99 -4.43
N PHE A 94 -12.79 -2.79 -3.24
CA PHE A 94 -13.45 -3.00 -1.94
C PHE A 94 -14.29 -1.79 -1.50
N GLY A 95 -14.85 -1.06 -2.45
CA GLY A 95 -15.83 0.00 -2.20
C GLY A 95 -15.29 1.19 -1.40
N GLY A 96 -14.00 1.49 -1.53
CA GLY A 96 -13.35 2.64 -0.88
C GLY A 96 -12.86 2.37 0.54
N LYS A 97 -12.96 1.13 1.02
CA LYS A 97 -12.41 0.74 2.33
C LYS A 97 -10.90 0.67 2.27
N ALA A 98 -10.24 1.30 3.25
CA ALA A 98 -8.79 1.25 3.38
C ALA A 98 -8.28 -0.18 3.60
N PRO A 99 -7.20 -0.61 2.91
CA PRO A 99 -6.45 -1.80 3.26
C PRO A 99 -5.85 -1.65 4.67
N GLU A 100 -5.52 -2.78 5.28
CA GLU A 100 -4.85 -2.79 6.57
C GLU A 100 -3.36 -2.53 6.39
N SER A 101 -2.79 -1.60 7.16
CA SER A 101 -1.35 -1.34 7.12
C SER A 101 -0.56 -2.48 7.75
N ASP A 102 0.57 -2.84 7.16
CA ASP A 102 1.53 -3.77 7.76
C ASP A 102 2.27 -3.09 8.93
N PRO A 103 2.17 -3.60 10.18
CA PRO A 103 2.89 -3.03 11.32
C PRO A 103 4.41 -3.03 11.12
N ASP A 104 4.93 -3.99 10.36
CA ASP A 104 6.36 -4.15 10.08
C ASP A 104 6.78 -3.43 8.80
N GLN A 105 5.89 -2.60 8.22
CA GLN A 105 6.15 -1.71 7.09
C GLN A 105 6.77 -2.39 5.85
N GLY A 106 6.52 -3.68 5.66
CA GLY A 106 7.04 -4.46 4.53
C GLY A 106 8.50 -4.86 4.66
N PHE A 107 9.14 -4.67 5.82
CA PHE A 107 10.47 -5.24 6.07
C PHE A 107 10.35 -6.77 6.18
N PRO A 108 11.26 -7.55 5.57
CA PRO A 108 11.25 -9.00 5.76
C PRO A 108 11.41 -9.34 7.24
N ASP A 109 10.81 -10.44 7.66
CA ASP A 109 11.04 -10.97 8.99
C ASP A 109 12.53 -11.33 9.08
N ILE A 110 13.23 -10.69 10.01
CA ILE A 110 14.64 -10.96 10.25
C ILE A 110 14.67 -12.18 11.15
N ASP A 111 15.12 -13.32 10.64
CA ASP A 111 15.48 -14.44 11.51
C ASP A 111 16.63 -13.96 12.40
N GLU A 112 16.38 -13.81 13.72
CA GLU A 112 17.38 -13.35 14.71
C GLU A 112 18.66 -14.21 14.74
N ASP A 113 18.63 -15.39 14.10
CA ASP A 113 19.74 -16.34 14.01
C ASP A 113 20.66 -16.13 12.79
N GLU A 114 20.31 -15.25 11.84
CA GLU A 114 21.19 -14.90 10.71
C GLU A 114 22.13 -13.74 11.11
N GLU A 115 23.06 -14.06 12.02
CA GLU A 115 24.19 -13.23 12.42
C GLU A 115 25.01 -12.92 11.16
N TRP A 116 25.01 -11.65 10.73
CA TRP A 116 25.80 -11.18 9.59
C TRP A 116 27.27 -11.51 9.86
N GLU A 117 27.83 -12.50 9.16
CA GLU A 117 29.30 -12.65 9.09
C GLU A 117 29.82 -11.38 8.40
N ASP A 118 30.33 -10.45 9.18
CA ASP A 118 31.14 -9.33 8.71
C ASP A 118 32.30 -9.92 7.87
N GLU A 119 32.20 -9.86 6.55
CA GLU A 119 33.33 -10.20 5.67
C GLU A 119 34.45 -9.16 5.86
N GLU A 120 35.57 -9.60 6.44
CA GLU A 120 36.83 -8.86 6.68
C GLU A 120 37.56 -8.47 5.37
#